data_AF-A0A7W2YMY8-F1
#
_entry.id   AF-A0A7W2YMY8-F1
#
_cell.length_a   1.000
_cell.length_b   1.000
_cell.length_c   1.000
_cell.angle_alpha   90.00
_cell.angle_beta   90.00
_cell.angle_gamma   90.00
#
_symmetry.space_group_name_H-M   'P 1'
#
loop_
_entity.id
_entity.type
_entity.pdbx_description
1 polymer ?
#
loop_
_entity_poly.entity_id
_entity_poly.type
_entity_poly.pdbx_seq_one_letter_code
_entity_poly.pdbx_strand_id
1 'polypeptide(L)'
;MDDFDWFESGSGERFHSAIYNCPDCTKKVAFGDNFCRHCGVKYTPAMCSEMKKNLKVFGSKNFKHLVIAMILVLLIILTTTFA
;
A
#
# COMPACT_ATOMS: atom_id res chain seq x y z
N MET A 1 -36.44 10.57 -18.82
CA MET A 1 -36.61 9.13 -19.11
C MET A 1 -35.67 8.87 -20.27
N ASP A 2 -34.40 8.56 -20.07
CA ASP A 2 -33.83 7.77 -18.98
C ASP A 2 -32.52 8.38 -18.46
N ASP A 3 -32.48 8.47 -17.13
CA ASP A 3 -31.30 8.71 -16.33
C ASP A 3 -30.35 7.53 -16.49
N PHE A 4 -29.26 7.71 -17.23
CA PHE A 4 -28.14 6.79 -17.19
C PHE A 4 -26.98 7.46 -16.45
N ASP A 5 -27.19 7.64 -15.15
CA ASP A 5 -26.12 7.79 -14.18
C ASP A 5 -25.31 6.51 -14.18
N TRP A 6 -24.29 6.43 -15.05
CA TRP A 6 -23.22 5.46 -14.85
C TRP A 6 -22.46 5.91 -13.60
N PHE A 7 -22.95 5.43 -12.47
CA PHE A 7 -22.31 5.47 -11.17
C PHE A 7 -20.85 5.07 -11.39
N GLU A 8 -19.97 6.07 -11.47
CA GLU A 8 -18.54 5.91 -11.57
C GLU A 8 -18.09 5.35 -10.22
N SER A 9 -18.31 4.05 -10.08
CA SER A 9 -18.07 3.26 -8.89
C SER A 9 -16.57 3.35 -8.65
N GLY A 10 -16.22 4.16 -7.65
CA GLY A 10 -14.88 4.61 -7.39
C GLY A 10 -13.85 3.52 -7.66
N SER A 11 -12.95 3.81 -8.60
CA SER A 11 -11.66 3.15 -8.67
C SER A 11 -10.86 3.64 -7.46
N GLY A 12 -11.26 3.18 -6.28
CA GLY A 12 -10.46 3.23 -5.08
C GLY A 12 -9.11 2.65 -5.46
N GLU A 13 -8.10 3.47 -5.28
CA GLU A 13 -6.69 3.21 -5.55
C GLU A 13 -6.38 1.80 -5.04
N ARG A 14 -6.39 0.82 -5.96
CA ARG A 14 -6.14 -0.55 -5.61
C ARG A 14 -4.66 -0.58 -5.27
N PHE A 15 -4.35 -0.62 -3.97
CA PHE A 15 -3.03 -0.89 -3.44
C PHE A 15 -2.59 -2.30 -3.91
N HIS A 16 -2.26 -2.44 -5.20
CA HIS A 16 -1.89 -3.68 -5.89
C HIS A 16 -0.54 -4.25 -5.42
N SER A 17 0.15 -3.57 -4.50
CA SER A 17 1.48 -3.95 -4.03
C SER A 17 1.48 -4.70 -2.70
N ALA A 18 0.34 -4.84 -2.04
CA ALA A 18 0.21 -5.54 -0.78
C ALA A 18 0.08 -7.05 -0.99
N ILE A 19 1.16 -7.79 -0.70
CA ILE A 19 1.19 -9.26 -0.78
C ILE A 19 1.01 -9.83 0.63
N TYR A 20 0.02 -10.70 0.83
CA TYR A 20 -0.23 -11.42 2.09
C TYR A 20 -0.18 -12.93 1.89
N ASN A 21 -0.07 -13.68 2.99
CA ASN A 21 -0.16 -15.14 2.96
C ASN A 21 -1.62 -15.56 3.23
N CYS A 22 -2.13 -16.49 2.42
CA CYS A 22 -3.41 -17.12 2.68
C CYS A 22 -3.37 -17.90 4.02
N PRO A 23 -4.37 -17.75 4.90
CA PRO A 23 -4.39 -18.48 6.17
C PRO A 23 -4.55 -19.99 6.01
N ASP A 24 -5.20 -20.46 4.94
CA ASP A 24 -5.41 -21.89 4.68
C ASP A 24 -4.21 -22.57 4.01
N CYS A 25 -3.67 -21.97 2.95
CA CYS A 25 -2.63 -22.62 2.14
C CYS A 25 -1.25 -21.95 2.23
N THR A 26 -1.14 -20.86 2.99
CA THR A 26 0.10 -20.10 3.23
C THR A 26 0.74 -19.51 1.95
N LYS A 27 0.11 -19.65 0.79
CA LYS A 27 0.58 -19.06 -0.47
C LYS A 27 0.34 -17.57 -0.51
N LYS A 28 1.22 -16.87 -1.23
CA LYS A 28 1.19 -15.43 -1.44
C LYS A 28 0.02 -15.04 -2.35
N VAL A 29 -0.71 -14.01 -1.96
CA VAL A 29 -1.92 -13.53 -2.63
C VAL A 29 -1.99 -12.00 -2.54
N ALA A 30 -2.63 -11.38 -3.53
CA ALA A 30 -2.67 -9.92 -3.68
C ALA A 30 -3.86 -9.31 -2.94
N PHE A 31 -3.62 -8.17 -2.27
CA PHE A 31 -4.65 -7.42 -1.55
C PHE A 31 -5.77 -6.97 -2.49
N GLY A 32 -7.01 -7.24 -2.07
CA GLY A 32 -8.21 -6.98 -2.88
C GLY A 32 -8.75 -8.19 -3.64
N ASP A 33 -8.06 -9.33 -3.67
CA ASP A 33 -8.66 -10.58 -4.14
C ASP A 33 -9.74 -11.05 -3.12
N ASN A 34 -10.92 -11.45 -3.62
CA ASN A 34 -12.03 -11.95 -2.79
C ASN A 34 -11.88 -13.44 -2.41
N PHE A 35 -10.93 -14.14 -3.02
CA PHE A 35 -10.65 -15.55 -2.79
C PHE A 35 -9.20 -15.88 -3.13
N CYS A 36 -8.67 -16.96 -2.54
CA CYS A 36 -7.35 -17.44 -2.88
C CYS A 36 -7.35 -18.15 -4.24
N ARG A 37 -6.52 -17.71 -5.18
CA ARG A 37 -6.39 -18.36 -6.50
C ARG A 37 -5.72 -19.75 -6.44
N HIS A 38 -5.18 -20.13 -5.28
CA HIS A 38 -4.48 -21.39 -5.14
C HIS A 38 -5.28 -22.49 -4.44
N CYS A 39 -5.98 -22.16 -3.34
CA CYS A 39 -6.81 -23.12 -2.61
C CYS A 39 -8.31 -22.88 -2.77
N GLY A 40 -8.73 -21.77 -3.38
CA GLY A 40 -10.14 -21.46 -3.60
C GLY A 40 -10.89 -20.93 -2.38
N VAL A 41 -10.23 -20.75 -1.22
CA VAL A 41 -10.89 -20.20 -0.02
C VAL A 41 -11.38 -18.78 -0.28
N LYS A 42 -12.62 -18.48 0.09
CA LYS A 42 -13.19 -17.13 0.01
C LYS A 42 -12.79 -16.33 1.24
N TYR A 43 -12.33 -15.10 1.04
CA TYR A 43 -12.00 -14.20 2.14
C TYR A 43 -13.25 -13.49 2.63
N THR A 44 -13.51 -13.57 3.93
CA THR A 44 -14.57 -12.79 4.55
C THR A 44 -14.13 -11.32 4.69
N PRO A 45 -15.06 -10.35 4.74
CA PRO A 45 -14.72 -8.94 4.94
C PRO A 45 -13.90 -8.69 6.22
N ALA A 46 -14.10 -9.50 7.26
CA ALA A 46 -13.29 -9.47 8.48
C ALA A 46 -11.82 -9.83 8.21
N MET A 47 -11.57 -10.87 7.40
CA MET A 47 -10.21 -11.29 7.02
C MET A 47 -9.51 -10.22 6.16
N CYS A 48 -10.22 -9.58 5.23
CA CYS A 48 -9.66 -8.51 4.40
C CYS A 48 -9.31 -7.25 5.22
N SER A 49 -10.07 -6.94 6.28
CA SER A 49 -9.79 -5.82 7.19
C SER A 49 -8.49 -6.02 7.98
N GLU A 50 -8.21 -7.26 8.38
CA GLU A 50 -6.99 -7.63 9.11
C GLU A 50 -5.72 -7.44 8.25
N MET A 51 -5.79 -7.82 6.98
CA MET A 51 -4.69 -7.69 6.01
C MET A 51 -4.27 -6.23 5.82
N LYS A 52 -5.20 -5.29 5.93
CA LYS A 52 -4.94 -3.84 5.77
C LYS A 52 -4.10 -3.26 6.91
N LYS A 53 -4.22 -3.80 8.14
CA LYS A 53 -3.54 -3.28 9.33
C LYS A 53 -2.01 -3.48 9.25
N ASN A 54 -1.57 -4.58 8.63
CA ASN A 54 -0.16 -4.92 8.50
C ASN A 54 0.58 -4.15 7.38
N LEU A 55 -0.15 -3.47 6.49
CA LEU A 55 0.47 -2.71 5.40
C LEU A 55 1.03 -1.34 5.85
N LYS A 56 0.70 -0.88 7.05
CA LYS A 56 0.97 0.51 7.48
C LYS A 56 2.40 0.78 7.96
N VAL A 57 3.35 -0.13 7.78
CA VAL A 57 4.62 -0.07 8.52
C VAL A 57 5.77 0.62 7.76
N PHE A 58 5.72 0.82 6.45
CA PHE A 58 6.88 1.36 5.72
C PHE A 58 6.87 2.88 5.44
N GLY A 59 5.76 3.59 5.62
CA GLY A 59 5.61 4.92 5.01
C GLY A 59 5.87 6.17 5.86
N SER A 60 5.70 6.14 7.19
CA SER A 60 5.47 7.42 7.91
C SER A 60 6.47 7.79 9.01
N LYS A 61 7.28 6.85 9.53
CA LYS A 61 8.19 7.16 10.65
C LYS A 61 9.57 7.68 10.19
N ASN A 62 10.05 7.27 9.02
CA ASN A 62 11.40 7.61 8.56
C ASN A 62 11.45 8.78 7.56
N PHE A 63 10.31 9.27 7.06
CA PHE A 63 10.28 10.34 6.06
C PHE A 63 10.92 11.64 6.58
N LYS A 64 10.61 12.04 7.82
CA LYS A 64 11.19 13.25 8.43
C LYS A 64 12.71 13.15 8.58
N HIS A 65 13.23 11.99 9.00
CA HIS A 65 14.67 11.77 9.13
C HIS A 65 15.38 11.75 7.78
N LEU A 66 14.77 11.16 6.75
CA LEU A 66 15.30 11.15 5.39
C LEU A 66 15.37 12.57 4.79
N VAL A 67 14.32 13.37 4.97
CA VAL A 67 14.28 14.76 4.51
C VAL A 67 15.34 15.60 5.21
N ILE A 68 15.50 15.45 6.53
CA ILE A 68 16.54 16.17 7.28
C ILE A 68 17.95 15.77 6.80
N ALA A 69 18.21 14.48 6.61
CA ALA A 69 19.50 14.00 6.11
C ALA A 69 19.82 14.59 4.72
N MET A 70 18.83 14.64 3.82
CA MET A 70 19.00 15.22 2.50
C MET A 70 19.33 16.72 2.55
N ILE A 71 18.64 17.48 3.41
CA ILE A 71 18.91 18.92 3.59
C ILE A 71 20.33 19.16 4.14
N LEU A 72 20.76 18.38 5.13
CA LEU A 72 22.12 18.51 5.69
C LEU A 72 23.20 18.24 4.65
N VAL A 73 23.03 17.20 3.83
CA VAL A 73 23.97 16.89 2.74
C VAL A 73 24.03 18.04 1.72
N LEU A 74 22.89 18.62 1.36
CA LEU A 74 22.85 19.77 0.44
C LEU A 74 23.57 21.01 1.01
N LEU A 75 23.37 21.30 2.31
CA LEU A 75 24.07 22.41 2.97
C LEU A 75 25.59 22.20 2.97
N ILE A 76 26.05 20.97 3.26
CA ILE A 76 27.47 20.63 3.21
C ILE A 76 28.04 20.87 1.81
N ILE A 77 27.37 20.35 0.76
CA ILE A 77 27.82 20.52 -0.63
C ILE A 77 27.93 22.01 -0.98
N LEU A 78 26.88 22.80 -0.70
CA LEU A 78 26.88 24.25 -0.95
C LEU A 78 28.05 24.95 -0.24
N THR A 79 28.32 24.61 1.02
CA THR A 79 29.44 25.22 1.75
C THR A 79 30.81 24.82 1.19
N THR A 80 30.95 23.61 0.65
CA THR A 80 32.23 23.14 0.07
C THR A 80 32.48 23.61 -1.35
N THR A 81 31.45 23.97 -2.10
CA THR A 81 31.58 24.43 -3.49
C THR A 81 31.62 25.95 -3.63
N PHE A 82 31.08 26.68 -2.64
CA PHE A 82 31.07 28.14 -2.61
C PHE A 82 32.14 28.76 -1.67
N ALA A 83 32.93 27.93 -0.98
CA ALA A 83 34.15 28.33 -0.28
C ALA A 83 35.37 28.13 -1.17
#